data_AF-A0AAW0EXZ9-F1
#
_entry.id   AF-A0AAW0EXZ9-F1
#
_cell.length_a   1.000
_cell.length_b   1.000
_cell.length_c   1.000
_cell.angle_alpha   90.00
_cell.angle_beta   90.00
_cell.angle_gamma   90.00
#
_symmetry.space_group_name_H-M   'P 1'
#
loop_
_entity.id
_entity.type
_entity.pdbx_description
1 polymer ?
#
loop_
_entity_poly.entity_id
_entity_poly.type
_entity_poly.pdbx_seq_one_letter_code
_entity_poly.pdbx_strand_id
1 'polypeptide(L)'
;MRLLTHNFLACLQCDTHPLHVSATEVADIPVEYDAEFTRRMLARVDYPSLRATFHELCEAHASVRGPSPSSGDNGEDGDAEASTMAAVAAQLPETLDGADLSDGSAILQLAHYALNVVAVRHGALECPACKSTFAIHDFIPNFVPETR
;
A
#
# COMPACT_ATOMS: atom_id res chain seq x y z
N MET A 1 -0.43 -6.04 8.69
CA MET A 1 0.72 -6.14 7.80
C MET A 1 0.59 -5.05 6.76
N ARG A 2 1.58 -4.15 6.69
CA ARG A 2 1.60 -3.08 5.67
C ARG A 2 1.80 -3.66 4.28
N LEU A 3 1.30 -2.98 3.25
CA LEU A 3 1.51 -3.43 1.87
C LEU A 3 2.99 -3.37 1.44
N LEU A 4 3.78 -2.46 2.02
CA LEU A 4 5.23 -2.49 1.85
C LEU A 4 5.83 -3.84 2.26
N THR A 5 5.39 -4.42 3.38
CA THR A 5 5.87 -5.74 3.84
C THR A 5 5.42 -6.84 2.88
N HIS A 6 4.13 -6.84 2.50
CA HIS A 6 3.56 -7.80 1.54
C HIS A 6 4.37 -7.88 0.25
N ASN A 7 4.79 -6.72 -0.27
CA ASN A 7 5.50 -6.63 -1.54
C ASN A 7 6.90 -7.28 -1.53
N PHE A 8 7.43 -7.64 -0.36
CA PHE A 8 8.70 -8.39 -0.25
C PHE A 8 8.51 -9.83 0.26
N LEU A 9 7.27 -10.27 0.49
CA LEU A 9 7.01 -11.63 0.94
C LEU A 9 6.86 -12.59 -0.25
N ALA A 10 7.52 -13.74 -0.12
CA ALA A 10 7.42 -14.86 -1.03
C ALA A 10 6.93 -16.10 -0.27
N CYS A 11 6.43 -17.09 -1.01
CA CYS A 11 6.01 -18.36 -0.43
C CYS A 11 7.22 -19.12 0.16
N LEU A 12 7.16 -19.49 1.44
CA LEU A 12 8.23 -20.29 2.06
C LEU A 12 8.39 -21.71 1.49
N GLN A 13 7.41 -22.22 0.75
CA GLN A 13 7.46 -23.59 0.21
C GLN A 13 8.06 -23.65 -1.21
N CYS A 14 7.94 -22.59 -1.99
CA CYS A 14 8.29 -22.62 -3.42
C CYS A 14 8.76 -21.27 -3.98
N ASP A 15 9.11 -20.31 -3.10
CA ASP A 15 9.66 -18.99 -3.43
C ASP A 15 8.82 -18.15 -4.40
N THR A 16 7.54 -18.48 -4.56
CA THR A 16 6.62 -17.77 -5.45
C THR A 16 6.25 -16.40 -4.87
N HIS A 17 6.32 -15.38 -5.71
CA HIS A 17 5.96 -13.99 -5.42
C HIS A 17 5.19 -13.40 -6.62
N PRO A 18 4.16 -12.56 -6.41
CA PRO A 18 3.56 -12.17 -5.13
C PRO A 18 2.64 -13.25 -4.53
N LEU A 19 2.39 -13.15 -3.22
CA LEU A 19 1.32 -13.91 -2.55
C LEU A 19 -0.02 -13.16 -2.71
N HIS A 20 -1.13 -13.86 -2.93
CA HIS A 20 -2.45 -13.23 -3.01
C HIS A 20 -2.97 -12.87 -1.61
N VAL A 21 -3.45 -11.64 -1.43
CA VAL A 21 -3.94 -11.14 -0.15
C VAL A 21 -5.45 -11.24 -0.10
N SER A 22 -5.98 -11.94 0.90
CA SER A 22 -7.40 -11.88 1.26
C SER A 22 -7.53 -11.24 2.63
N ALA A 23 -7.96 -9.98 2.67
CA ALA A 23 -8.14 -9.25 3.92
C ALA A 23 -9.58 -9.38 4.43
N THR A 24 -9.73 -9.73 5.70
CA THR A 24 -11.03 -9.68 6.39
C THR A 24 -11.20 -8.37 7.15
N GLU A 25 -10.10 -7.79 7.64
CA GLU A 25 -10.08 -6.48 8.28
C GLU A 25 -8.83 -5.71 7.84
N VAL A 26 -9.03 -4.46 7.43
CA VAL A 26 -7.98 -3.50 7.04
C VAL A 26 -8.05 -2.29 7.96
N ALA A 27 -6.91 -1.77 8.35
CA ALA A 27 -6.81 -0.55 9.13
C ALA A 27 -5.69 0.35 8.60
N ASP A 28 -5.88 1.66 8.79
CA ASP A 28 -4.86 2.66 8.52
C ASP A 28 -3.98 2.80 9.77
N ILE A 29 -2.70 2.48 9.62
CA ILE A 29 -1.69 2.71 10.66
C ILE A 29 -1.03 4.05 10.33
N PRO A 30 -1.27 5.12 11.10
CA PRO A 30 -0.75 6.44 10.78
C PRO A 30 0.79 6.45 10.80
N VAL A 31 1.37 7.07 9.79
CA VAL A 31 2.82 7.28 9.64
C VAL A 31 3.03 8.65 9.03
N GLU A 32 3.99 9.39 9.57
CA GLU A 32 4.42 10.66 9.01
C GLU A 32 4.84 10.49 7.54
N TYR A 33 4.45 11.46 6.72
CA TYR A 33 4.82 11.45 5.32
C TYR A 33 6.33 11.70 5.16
N ASP A 34 7.02 10.76 4.53
CA ASP A 34 8.44 10.89 4.18
C ASP A 34 8.60 10.66 2.67
N ALA A 35 8.77 11.76 1.94
CA ALA A 35 8.93 11.77 0.49
C ALA A 35 10.19 11.02 0.04
N GLU A 36 11.30 11.19 0.77
CA GLU A 36 12.58 10.58 0.41
C GLU A 36 12.51 9.07 0.60
N PHE A 37 12.02 8.61 1.74
CA PHE A 37 11.80 7.20 2.01
C PHE A 37 10.88 6.58 0.97
N THR A 38 9.76 7.24 0.66
CA THR A 38 8.78 6.73 -0.31
C THR A 38 9.40 6.57 -1.70
N ARG A 39 10.16 7.55 -2.20
CA ARG A 39 10.89 7.43 -3.48
C ARG A 39 11.89 6.28 -3.46
N ARG A 40 12.66 6.15 -2.38
CA ARG A 40 13.67 5.08 -2.24
C ARG A 40 13.02 3.69 -2.22
N MET A 41 11.84 3.56 -1.62
CA MET A 41 11.08 2.32 -1.62
C MET A 41 10.44 2.04 -2.97
N LEU A 42 9.88 3.05 -3.65
CA LEU A 42 9.31 2.91 -4.99
C LEU A 42 10.31 2.35 -6.02
N ALA A 43 11.60 2.65 -5.85
CA ALA A 43 12.67 2.09 -6.67
C ALA A 43 12.99 0.61 -6.40
N ARG A 44 12.41 -0.01 -5.36
CA ARG A 44 12.70 -1.38 -4.90
C ARG A 44 11.50 -2.31 -4.90
N VAL A 45 10.31 -1.76 -4.77
CA VAL A 45 9.05 -2.52 -4.76
C VAL A 45 8.72 -3.03 -6.16
N ASP A 46 8.08 -4.20 -6.22
CA ASP A 46 7.37 -4.63 -7.42
C ASP A 46 6.08 -3.80 -7.55
N TYR A 47 6.18 -2.70 -8.30
CA TYR A 47 5.09 -1.74 -8.47
C TYR A 47 3.80 -2.35 -9.05
N PRO A 48 3.85 -3.26 -10.05
CA PRO A 48 2.65 -3.93 -10.55
C PRO A 48 1.91 -4.71 -9.48
N SER A 49 2.62 -5.50 -8.67
CA SER A 49 2.00 -6.26 -7.56
C SER A 49 1.43 -5.34 -6.49
N LEU A 50 2.16 -4.28 -6.12
CA LEU A 50 1.67 -3.28 -5.18
C LEU A 50 0.36 -2.64 -5.66
N ARG A 51 0.33 -2.18 -6.92
CA ARG A 51 -0.85 -1.54 -7.51
C ARG A 51 -2.04 -2.49 -7.52
N ALA A 52 -1.84 -3.73 -7.98
CA ALA A 52 -2.90 -4.73 -8.04
C ALA A 52 -3.48 -5.00 -6.64
N THR A 53 -2.62 -5.31 -5.66
CA THR A 53 -3.07 -5.57 -4.28
C THR A 53 -3.75 -4.34 -3.64
N PHE A 54 -3.22 -3.14 -3.86
CA PHE A 54 -3.84 -1.92 -3.34
C PHE A 54 -5.23 -1.68 -3.95
N HIS A 55 -5.40 -1.86 -5.25
CA HIS A 55 -6.70 -1.68 -5.93
C HIS A 55 -7.71 -2.75 -5.49
N GLU A 56 -7.30 -4.01 -5.38
CA GLU A 56 -8.13 -5.09 -4.83
C GLU A 56 -8.64 -4.76 -3.42
N LEU A 57 -7.78 -4.19 -2.56
CA LEU A 57 -8.19 -3.77 -1.22
C LEU A 57 -9.11 -2.55 -1.24
N CYS A 58 -8.91 -1.59 -2.14
CA CYS A 58 -9.81 -0.44 -2.32
C CYS A 58 -11.23 -0.88 -2.76
N GLU A 59 -11.31 -1.91 -3.60
CA GLU A 59 -12.57 -2.51 -4.07
C GLU A 59 -13.26 -3.30 -2.95
N ALA A 60 -12.50 -4.10 -2.20
CA ALA A 60 -13.03 -4.94 -1.13
C ALA A 60 -13.37 -4.17 0.16
N HIS A 61 -12.65 -3.09 0.48
CA HIS A 61 -12.75 -2.39 1.75
C HIS A 61 -13.03 -0.89 1.58
N ALA A 62 -14.20 -0.46 2.05
CA ALA A 62 -14.59 0.94 1.96
C ALA A 62 -13.78 1.91 2.82
N SER A 63 -13.00 1.40 3.79
CA SER A 63 -12.10 2.18 4.63
C SER A 63 -10.85 2.64 3.90
N VAL A 64 -10.44 1.96 2.83
CA VAL A 64 -9.24 2.31 2.06
C VAL A 64 -9.63 3.35 1.02
N ARG A 65 -9.33 4.63 1.29
CA ARG A 65 -9.80 5.78 0.49
C ARG A 65 -8.73 6.78 0.08
N GLY A 66 -7.47 6.53 0.42
CA GLY A 66 -6.36 7.42 0.08
C GLY A 66 -5.91 8.27 1.26
N PRO A 67 -4.81 9.04 1.11
CA PRO A 67 -4.27 9.86 2.18
C PRO A 67 -5.33 10.88 2.64
N SER A 68 -5.63 10.88 3.95
CA SER A 68 -6.34 12.01 4.56
C SER A 68 -5.45 13.25 4.44
N PRO A 69 -6.02 14.44 4.20
CA PRO A 69 -5.22 15.67 4.13
C PRO A 69 -4.61 15.93 5.51
N SER A 70 -3.34 15.56 5.68
CA SER A 70 -2.58 15.92 6.86
C SER A 70 -2.35 17.43 6.82
N SER A 71 -2.79 18.10 7.87
CA SER A 71 -2.61 19.52 8.13
C SER A 71 -1.11 19.84 8.25
N GLY A 72 -0.47 20.15 7.13
CA GLY A 72 0.83 20.80 7.11
C GLY A 72 0.65 22.27 7.40
N ASP A 73 0.76 22.65 8.68
CA ASP A 73 1.05 24.02 9.07
C ASP A 73 2.51 24.31 8.71
N ASN A 74 2.72 25.15 7.70
CA ASN A 74 3.84 26.09 7.57
C ASN A 74 3.49 27.11 6.48
N GLY A 75 3.51 28.38 6.86
CA GLY A 75 2.83 29.47 6.17
C GLY A 75 3.56 30.12 4.99
N GLU A 76 2.75 31.04 4.44
CA GLU A 76 3.03 32.30 3.73
C GLU A 76 3.26 32.29 2.21
N ASP A 77 2.23 32.91 1.59
CA ASP A 77 2.21 33.73 0.38
C ASP A 77 2.19 33.07 -1.00
N GLY A 78 1.01 33.18 -1.65
CA GLY A 78 0.93 33.34 -3.10
C GLY A 78 -0.07 32.45 -3.82
N ASP A 79 -1.25 33.01 -4.03
CA ASP A 79 -2.13 32.80 -5.19
C ASP A 79 -2.91 31.47 -5.33
N ALA A 80 -4.17 31.63 -4.94
CA ALA A 80 -5.37 30.94 -5.40
C ALA A 80 -5.28 30.14 -6.71
N GLU A 81 -5.45 28.82 -6.58
CA GLU A 81 -6.43 28.08 -7.38
C GLU A 81 -7.00 26.92 -6.55
N ALA A 82 -8.08 27.23 -5.83
CA ALA A 82 -8.87 26.23 -5.13
C ALA A 82 -9.88 25.59 -6.10
N SER A 83 -9.97 24.27 -5.99
CA SER A 83 -11.10 23.40 -6.36
C SER A 83 -11.14 22.88 -7.80
N THR A 84 -10.77 21.60 -7.96
CA THR A 84 -11.43 20.49 -8.70
C THR A 84 -10.37 19.36 -8.79
N MET A 85 -10.34 18.26 -8.04
CA MET A 85 -11.38 17.28 -7.72
C MET A 85 -11.10 16.57 -6.39
N ALA A 86 -12.04 16.69 -5.45
CA ALA A 86 -12.32 15.64 -4.49
C ALA A 86 -12.88 14.41 -5.24
N ALA A 87 -12.50 13.20 -4.81
CA ALA A 87 -12.94 11.90 -5.34
C ALA A 87 -12.32 11.42 -6.67
N VAL A 88 -11.00 11.59 -6.85
CA VAL A 88 -10.27 10.59 -7.65
C VAL A 88 -10.18 9.34 -6.77
N ALA A 89 -10.90 8.28 -7.13
CA ALA A 89 -10.70 6.97 -6.54
C ALA A 89 -9.19 6.74 -6.39
N ALA A 90 -8.72 6.41 -5.18
CA ALA A 90 -7.30 6.27 -4.85
C ALA A 90 -6.64 5.22 -5.75
N GLN A 91 -6.27 5.63 -6.95
CA GLN A 91 -5.79 4.77 -8.03
C GLN A 91 -4.37 5.20 -8.37
N LEU A 92 -3.42 4.41 -7.91
CA LEU A 92 -2.04 4.48 -8.37
C LEU A 92 -1.99 4.35 -9.91
N PRO A 93 -1.18 5.14 -10.65
CA PRO A 93 -1.09 5.06 -12.11
C PRO A 93 -0.54 3.71 -12.58
N GLU A 94 -0.75 3.35 -13.86
CA GLU A 94 -0.32 2.05 -14.40
C GLU A 94 1.21 1.91 -14.45
N THR A 95 1.90 3.01 -14.78
CA THR A 95 3.36 3.13 -14.76
C THR A 95 3.77 4.38 -13.97
N LEU A 96 4.99 4.34 -13.43
CA LEU A 96 5.65 5.51 -12.82
C LEU A 96 6.48 6.30 -13.84
N ASP A 97 6.55 5.86 -15.10
CA ASP A 97 7.32 6.54 -16.14
C ASP A 97 6.76 7.94 -16.41
N GLY A 98 7.59 8.96 -16.18
CA GLY A 98 7.19 10.37 -16.32
C GLY A 98 6.23 10.86 -15.23
N ALA A 99 5.99 10.07 -14.17
CA ALA A 99 5.23 10.51 -13.02
C ALA A 99 5.99 11.59 -12.23
N ASP A 100 5.27 12.59 -11.74
CA ASP A 100 5.84 13.56 -10.81
C ASP A 100 6.03 12.88 -9.44
N LEU A 101 7.29 12.73 -9.03
CA LEU A 101 7.70 12.19 -7.72
C LEU A 101 8.33 13.27 -6.83
N SER A 102 7.99 14.55 -7.05
CA SER A 102 8.35 15.64 -6.14
C SER A 102 7.70 15.48 -4.75
N ASP A 103 8.23 16.16 -3.74
CA ASP A 103 7.77 16.03 -2.34
C ASP A 103 6.30 16.40 -2.14
N GLY A 104 5.78 17.32 -2.95
CA GLY A 104 4.38 17.74 -2.91
C GLY A 104 3.45 16.93 -3.81
N SER A 105 3.96 15.95 -4.55
CA SER A 105 3.17 15.31 -5.60
C SER A 105 2.08 14.41 -5.01
N ALA A 106 0.88 14.49 -5.57
CA ALA A 106 -0.25 13.66 -5.16
C ALA A 106 0.05 12.16 -5.37
N ILE A 107 0.82 11.82 -6.39
CA ILE A 107 1.24 10.44 -6.68
C ILE A 107 2.14 9.92 -5.56
N LEU A 108 3.11 10.71 -5.10
CA LEU A 108 4.03 10.28 -4.05
C LEU A 108 3.33 10.17 -2.70
N GLN A 109 2.38 11.07 -2.39
CA GLN A 109 1.54 10.97 -1.20
C GLN A 109 0.63 9.74 -1.23
N LEU A 110 0.04 9.43 -2.39
CA LEU A 110 -0.77 8.22 -2.57
C LEU A 110 0.09 6.95 -2.46
N ALA A 111 1.29 6.95 -3.02
CA ALA A 111 2.24 5.85 -2.86
C ALA A 111 2.64 5.65 -1.40
N HIS A 112 2.90 6.73 -0.65
CA HIS A 112 3.15 6.66 0.80
C HIS A 112 1.96 6.03 1.53
N TYR A 113 0.73 6.47 1.24
CA TYR A 113 -0.47 5.90 1.83
C TYR A 113 -0.58 4.39 1.57
N ALA A 114 -0.46 3.98 0.31
CA ALA A 114 -0.55 2.57 -0.07
C ALA A 114 0.54 1.72 0.59
N LEU A 115 1.80 2.18 0.58
CA LEU A 115 2.95 1.43 1.11
C LEU A 115 2.94 1.35 2.65
N ASN A 116 2.75 2.50 3.31
CA ASN A 116 3.09 2.68 4.71
C ASN A 116 1.89 2.79 5.64
N VAL A 117 0.74 3.24 5.13
CA VAL A 117 -0.46 3.49 5.97
C VAL A 117 -1.41 2.30 5.92
N VAL A 118 -1.73 1.80 4.73
CA VAL A 118 -2.65 0.67 4.58
C VAL A 118 -2.06 -0.60 5.15
N ALA A 119 -2.76 -1.21 6.11
CA ALA A 119 -2.34 -2.45 6.73
C ALA A 119 -3.48 -3.45 6.89
N VAL A 120 -3.25 -4.69 6.47
CA VAL A 120 -4.18 -5.81 6.70
C VAL A 120 -4.06 -6.26 8.15
N ARG A 121 -5.12 -6.11 8.94
CA ARG A 121 -5.14 -6.55 10.35
C ARG A 121 -5.42 -8.02 10.47
N HIS A 122 -6.48 -8.47 9.82
CA HIS A 122 -6.90 -9.87 9.77
C HIS A 122 -7.07 -10.30 8.31
N GLY A 123 -6.67 -11.53 8.01
CA GLY A 123 -6.75 -12.06 6.64
C GLY A 123 -5.87 -13.27 6.43
N ALA A 124 -5.52 -13.52 5.18
CA ALA A 124 -4.59 -14.58 4.79
C ALA A 124 -3.79 -14.18 3.54
N LEU A 125 -2.62 -14.81 3.39
CA LEU A 125 -1.81 -14.82 2.18
C LEU A 125 -1.90 -16.20 1.54
N GLU A 126 -2.34 -16.30 0.30
CA GLU A 126 -2.34 -17.55 -0.46
C GLU A 126 -1.22 -17.55 -1.50
N CYS A 127 -0.43 -18.62 -1.55
CA CYS A 127 0.52 -18.82 -2.64
C CYS A 127 -0.22 -19.29 -3.91
N PRO A 128 -0.09 -18.57 -5.05
CA PRO A 128 -0.78 -18.95 -6.27
C PRO A 128 -0.28 -20.28 -6.85
N ALA A 129 0.99 -20.64 -6.63
CA ALA A 129 1.61 -21.86 -7.16
C ALA A 129 1.30 -23.12 -6.32
N CYS A 130 1.71 -23.16 -5.05
CA CYS A 130 1.57 -24.36 -4.21
C CYS A 130 0.34 -24.38 -3.30
N LYS A 131 -0.48 -23.32 -3.31
CA LYS A 131 -1.71 -23.18 -2.51
C LYS A 131 -1.52 -23.18 -0.99
N SER A 132 -0.28 -23.05 -0.52
CA SER A 132 0.01 -22.79 0.89
C SER A 132 -0.64 -21.48 1.32
N THR A 133 -1.24 -21.48 2.52
CA THR A 133 -1.93 -20.32 3.09
C THR A 133 -1.23 -19.90 4.38
N PHE A 134 -1.03 -18.60 4.57
CA PHE A 134 -0.39 -18.00 5.74
C PHE A 134 -1.37 -17.01 6.38
N ALA A 135 -1.85 -17.29 7.58
CA ALA A 135 -2.84 -16.43 8.25
C ALA A 135 -2.21 -15.09 8.68
N ILE A 136 -2.99 -14.01 8.63
CA ILE A 136 -2.63 -12.71 9.20
C ILE A 136 -3.52 -12.48 10.42
N HIS A 137 -2.91 -12.31 11.59
CA HIS A 137 -3.60 -12.02 12.84
C HIS A 137 -2.96 -10.81 13.51
N ASP A 138 -3.78 -9.84 13.94
CA ASP A 138 -3.32 -8.56 14.52
C ASP A 138 -2.10 -7.97 13.80
N PHE A 139 -2.24 -7.83 12.48
CA PHE A 139 -1.23 -7.30 11.57
C PHE A 139 0.01 -8.17 11.33
N ILE A 140 0.14 -9.33 11.97
CA ILE A 140 1.32 -10.20 11.88
C ILE A 140 1.00 -11.39 10.97
N PRO A 141 1.70 -11.55 9.84
CA PRO A 141 1.58 -12.76 9.03
C PRO A 141 2.29 -13.93 9.71
N ASN A 142 1.59 -15.05 9.85
CA ASN A 142 2.11 -16.29 10.41
C ASN A 142 2.67 -17.19 9.31
N PHE A 143 4.00 -17.27 9.26
CA PHE A 143 4.75 -18.12 8.34
C PHE A 143 5.30 -19.39 9.00
N VAL A 144 4.87 -19.71 10.23
CA VAL A 144 5.26 -20.96 10.88
C VAL A 144 4.63 -22.12 10.10
N PRO A 145 5.44 -23.06 9.56
CA PRO A 145 4.88 -24.24 8.91
C PRO A 145 4.13 -25.07 9.95
N GLU A 146 2.92 -25.53 9.62
CA GLU A 146 2.25 -26.52 10.45
C GLU A 146 3.11 -27.79 10.43
N THR A 147 3.75 -28.09 11.57
CA THR A 147 4.47 -29.36 11.76
C THR A 147 3.48 -30.50 11.56
N ARG A 148 3.64 -31.21 10.45
CA ARG A 148 2.97 -32.48 10.18
C ARG A 148 3.75 -33.63 10.80
#